data_AF-A0A554LG98-F1
#
_entry.id   AF-A0A554LG98-F1
#
_cell.length_a   1.000
_cell.length_b   1.000
_cell.length_c   1.000
_cell.angle_alpha   90.00
_cell.angle_beta   90.00
_cell.angle_gamma   90.00
#
_symmetry.space_group_name_H-M   'P 1'
#
loop_
_entity.id
_entity.type
_entity.pdbx_description
1 polymer ?
#
loop_
_entity_poly.entity_id
_entity_poly.type
_entity_poly.pdbx_seq_one_letter_code
_entity_poly.pdbx_strand_id
1 'polypeptide(L)'
;MAKLKQKIIKLLADYPEREFYGEEIAKKLKFSKASASGLLKSLSQKEIILKKVKGHMKFYQINQKSPEIKKFRINLALEKINPFLLKLRKYSQKIILFGSSSRGEQTHKSDIDLFITLYDYVPRI
;
A
#
# COMPACT_ATOMS: atom_id res chain seq x y z
N MET A 1 10.22 -8.36 -4.45
CA MET A 1 10.55 -7.97 -3.05
C MET A 1 10.09 -9.09 -2.11
N ALA A 2 10.82 -9.41 -1.02
CA ALA A 2 10.47 -10.54 -0.14
C ALA A 2 9.12 -10.34 0.60
N LYS A 3 8.34 -11.41 0.79
CA LYS A 3 6.97 -11.40 1.36
C LYS A 3 6.87 -10.70 2.72
N LEU A 4 7.88 -10.84 3.58
CA LEU A 4 7.93 -10.18 4.90
C LEU A 4 8.10 -8.65 4.78
N LYS A 5 8.92 -8.17 3.82
CA LYS A 5 9.09 -6.73 3.56
C LYS A 5 7.78 -6.11 3.11
N GLN A 6 7.09 -6.77 2.19
CA GLN A 6 5.79 -6.31 1.69
C GLN A 6 4.76 -6.17 2.81
N LYS A 7 4.73 -7.08 3.78
CA LYS A 7 3.83 -6.97 4.95
C LYS A 7 4.11 -5.72 5.79
N ILE A 8 5.37 -5.38 6.03
CA ILE A 8 5.75 -4.15 6.75
C ILE A 8 5.32 -2.92 5.94
N ILE A 9 5.67 -2.89 4.65
CA ILE A 9 5.33 -1.76 3.77
C ILE A 9 3.82 -1.57 3.71
N LYS A 10 3.04 -2.65 3.55
CA LYS A 10 1.58 -2.60 3.52
C LYS A 10 1.00 -2.02 4.81
N LEU A 11 1.46 -2.51 5.98
CA LEU A 11 1.03 -1.98 7.27
C LEU A 11 1.28 -0.47 7.39
N LEU A 12 2.48 -0.01 7.04
CA LEU A 12 2.82 1.41 7.15
C LEU A 12 2.12 2.27 6.09
N ALA A 13 1.89 1.72 4.89
CA ALA A 13 1.21 2.41 3.79
C ALA A 13 -0.29 2.65 4.05
N ASP A 14 -0.94 1.79 4.83
CA ASP A 14 -2.35 1.97 5.26
C ASP A 14 -2.49 3.11 6.29
N TYR A 15 -1.42 3.42 7.03
CA TYR A 15 -1.37 4.47 8.05
C TYR A 15 -0.20 5.43 7.78
N PRO A 16 -0.22 6.14 6.65
CA PRO A 16 0.96 6.86 6.17
C PRO A 16 1.39 8.02 7.07
N GLU A 17 0.46 8.59 7.84
CA GLU A 17 0.71 9.68 8.81
C GLU A 17 1.20 9.20 10.18
N ARG A 18 1.19 7.89 10.43
CA ARG A 18 1.49 7.33 11.75
C ARG A 18 2.94 6.89 11.86
N GLU A 19 3.59 7.31 12.94
CA GLU A 19 4.85 6.73 13.42
C GLU A 19 4.58 5.43 14.19
N PHE A 20 5.29 4.34 13.85
CA PHE A 20 5.20 3.05 14.53
C PHE A 20 6.49 2.68 15.24
N TYR A 21 6.38 2.05 16.41
CA TYR A 21 7.52 1.44 17.08
C TYR A 21 7.93 0.15 16.38
N GLY A 22 9.24 -0.12 16.30
CA GLY A 22 9.74 -1.39 15.76
C GLY A 22 9.13 -2.62 16.44
N GLU A 23 8.94 -2.57 17.77
CA GLU A 23 8.29 -3.65 18.52
C GLU A 23 6.79 -3.76 18.23
N GLU A 24 6.10 -2.64 18.00
CA GLU A 24 4.69 -2.65 17.61
C GLU A 24 4.50 -3.31 16.24
N ILE A 25 5.37 -2.99 15.27
CA ILE A 25 5.37 -3.62 13.95
C ILE A 25 5.60 -5.13 14.08
N ALA A 26 6.59 -5.54 14.88
CA ALA A 26 6.88 -6.96 15.12
C ALA A 26 5.68 -7.69 15.73
N LYS A 27 5.03 -7.10 16.76
CA LYS A 27 3.83 -7.67 17.40
C LYS A 27 2.66 -7.76 16.42
N LYS A 28 2.31 -6.68 15.72
CA LYS A 28 1.19 -6.65 14.76
C LYS A 28 1.34 -7.66 13.63
N LEU A 29 2.56 -7.84 13.13
CA LEU A 29 2.84 -8.75 12.02
C LEU A 29 3.24 -10.16 12.46
N LYS A 30 3.31 -10.42 13.77
CA LYS A 30 3.76 -11.68 14.38
C LYS A 30 5.16 -12.10 13.90
N PHE A 31 6.08 -11.14 13.84
CA PHE A 31 7.48 -11.37 13.47
C PHE A 31 8.37 -11.44 14.72
N SER A 32 9.48 -12.18 14.64
CA SER A 32 10.51 -12.13 15.68
C SER A 32 11.17 -10.74 15.71
N LYS A 33 11.71 -10.34 16.88
CA LYS A 33 12.43 -9.06 17.03
C LYS A 33 13.62 -8.97 16.08
N ALA A 34 14.37 -10.06 15.92
CA ALA A 34 15.54 -10.12 15.04
C ALA A 34 15.15 -9.93 13.57
N SER A 35 14.14 -10.65 13.08
CA SER A 35 13.65 -10.52 11.72
C SER A 35 13.11 -9.11 11.46
N ALA A 36 12.29 -8.56 12.37
CA ALA A 36 11.77 -7.20 12.22
C ALA A 36 12.90 -6.16 12.16
N SER A 37 13.89 -6.25 13.04
CA SER A 37 15.03 -5.31 13.08
C SER A 37 15.83 -5.30 11.77
N GLY A 38 16.18 -6.48 11.24
CA GLY A 38 16.91 -6.59 9.98
C GLY A 38 16.13 -6.04 8.78
N LEU A 39 14.82 -6.33 8.71
CA LEU A 39 13.95 -5.84 7.65
C LEU A 39 13.76 -4.32 7.73
N LEU A 40 13.50 -3.77 8.92
CA LEU A 40 13.34 -2.33 9.12
C LEU A 40 14.62 -1.56 8.79
N LYS A 41 15.79 -2.10 9.18
CA LYS A 41 17.09 -1.53 8.79
C LYS A 41 17.24 -1.50 7.26
N SER A 42 17.00 -2.63 6.59
CA SER A 42 17.10 -2.74 5.13
C SER A 42 16.11 -1.81 4.39
N LEU A 43 14.89 -1.67 4.89
CA LEU A 43 13.88 -0.78 4.29
C LEU A 43 14.24 0.70 4.50
N SER A 44 14.78 1.04 5.67
CA SER A 44 15.22 2.42 5.98
C SER A 44 16.41 2.84 5.11
N GLN A 45 17.37 1.93 4.91
CA GLN A 45 18.54 2.18 4.04
C GLN A 45 18.16 2.42 2.58
N LYS A 46 17.01 1.91 2.14
CA LYS A 46 16.48 2.12 0.79
C LYS A 46 15.49 3.30 0.71
N GLU A 47 15.33 4.04 1.80
CA GLU A 47 14.38 5.14 1.93
C GLU A 47 12.93 4.75 1.59
N ILE A 48 12.60 3.47 1.73
CA ILE A 48 11.23 2.95 1.57
C ILE A 48 10.39 3.33 2.80
N ILE A 49 11.05 3.34 3.96
CA ILE A 49 10.50 3.82 5.23
C ILE A 49 11.44 4.87 5.80
N LEU A 50 10.89 5.86 6.48
CA LEU A 50 11.63 6.83 7.26
C LEU A 50 11.84 6.28 8.66
N LYS A 51 13.02 6.53 9.22
CA LYS A 51 13.37 6.17 10.60
C LYS A 51 13.70 7.42 11.39
N LYS A 52 13.05 7.59 12.54
CA LYS A 52 13.34 8.65 13.51
C LYS A 52 13.76 8.02 14.84
N VAL A 53 14.77 8.59 15.48
CA VAL A 53 15.24 8.16 16.81
C VAL A 53 14.90 9.25 17.81
N LYS A 54 14.24 8.89 18.91
CA LYS A 54 13.97 9.78 20.05
C LYS A 54 14.39 9.03 21.32
N GLY A 55 15.47 9.48 21.96
CA GLY A 55 16.13 8.72 23.03
C GLY A 55 16.55 7.32 22.55
N HIS A 56 16.18 6.28 23.28
CA HIS A 56 16.45 4.88 22.90
C HIS A 56 15.41 4.28 21.94
N MET A 57 14.34 5.02 21.62
CA MET A 57 13.23 4.51 20.82
C MET A 57 13.41 4.80 19.32
N LYS A 58 13.06 3.83 18.49
CA LYS A 58 13.09 3.91 17.02
C LYS A 58 11.67 3.88 16.47
N PHE A 59 11.35 4.93 15.72
CA PHE A 59 10.07 5.15 15.07
C PHE A 59 10.22 4.97 13.57
N TYR A 60 9.23 4.34 12.94
CA TYR A 60 9.21 4.07 11.52
C TYR A 60 7.91 4.54 10.90
N GLN A 61 8.00 5.17 9.74
CA GLN A 61 6.87 5.65 8.95
C GLN A 61 7.12 5.33 7.48
N ILE A 62 6.06 5.17 6.69
CA ILE A 62 6.24 5.00 5.24
C ILE A 62 6.83 6.27 4.61
N ASN A 63 7.76 6.14 3.66
CA ASN A 63 8.21 7.30 2.91
C ASN A 63 7.21 7.65 1.80
N GLN A 64 6.29 8.57 2.08
CA GLN A 64 5.27 9.01 1.13
C GLN A 64 5.84 9.73 -0.11
N LYS A 65 7.08 10.24 -0.02
CA LYS A 65 7.76 10.92 -1.12
C LYS A 65 8.43 9.94 -2.09
N SER A 66 8.57 8.66 -1.71
CA SER A 66 9.18 7.64 -2.57
C SER A 66 8.27 7.29 -3.75
N PRO A 67 8.73 7.46 -5.01
CA PRO A 67 7.96 7.04 -6.19
C PRO A 67 7.66 5.53 -6.20
N GLU A 68 8.57 4.72 -5.67
CA GLU A 68 8.37 3.27 -5.52
C GLU A 68 7.19 2.98 -4.58
N ILE A 69 7.09 3.70 -3.47
CA ILE A 69 5.96 3.57 -2.54
C ILE A 69 4.66 4.04 -3.16
N LYS A 70 4.64 5.16 -3.89
CA LYS A 70 3.43 5.61 -4.61
C LYS A 70 2.94 4.54 -5.59
N LYS A 71 3.83 3.97 -6.41
CA LYS A 71 3.49 2.86 -7.32
C LYS A 71 2.99 1.62 -6.59
N PHE A 72 3.66 1.23 -5.50
CA PHE A 72 3.24 0.10 -4.67
C PHE A 72 1.83 0.31 -4.10
N ARG A 73 1.53 1.52 -3.62
CA ARG A 73 0.20 1.88 -3.09
C ARG A 73 -0.87 1.83 -4.18
N ILE A 74 -0.60 2.34 -5.39
CA ILE A 74 -1.54 2.21 -6.52
C ILE A 74 -1.82 0.74 -6.82
N ASN A 75 -0.78 -0.11 -6.85
CA ASN A 75 -0.94 -1.55 -7.07
C ASN A 75 -1.77 -2.22 -5.97
N LEU A 76 -1.60 -1.85 -4.70
CA LEU A 76 -2.44 -2.38 -3.62
C LEU A 76 -3.93 -2.03 -3.81
N ALA A 77 -4.23 -0.81 -4.30
CA ALA A 77 -5.60 -0.42 -4.60
C ALA A 77 -6.16 -1.26 -5.76
N LEU A 78 -5.39 -1.43 -6.83
CA LEU A 78 -5.76 -2.27 -7.98
C LEU A 78 -5.97 -3.73 -7.59
N GLU A 79 -5.07 -4.32 -6.80
CA GLU A 79 -5.20 -5.70 -6.28
C GLU A 79 -6.49 -5.87 -5.48
N LYS A 80 -6.86 -4.88 -4.65
CA LYS A 80 -8.07 -4.91 -3.83
C LYS A 80 -9.34 -4.96 -4.68
N ILE A 81 -9.38 -4.25 -5.81
CA ILE A 81 -10.56 -4.19 -6.70
C ILE A 81 -10.49 -5.17 -7.87
N ASN A 82 -9.35 -5.84 -8.10
CA ASN A 82 -9.16 -6.73 -9.24
C ASN A 82 -10.28 -7.78 -9.42
N PRO A 83 -10.79 -8.44 -8.37
CA PRO A 83 -11.90 -9.38 -8.52
C PRO A 83 -13.19 -8.72 -9.06
N PHE A 84 -13.42 -7.45 -8.73
CA PHE A 84 -14.54 -6.67 -9.23
C PHE A 84 -14.31 -6.20 -10.67
N LEU A 85 -13.10 -5.72 -10.99
CA LEU A 85 -12.72 -5.31 -12.34
C LEU A 85 -12.87 -6.45 -13.36
N LEU A 86 -12.49 -7.68 -12.99
CA LEU A 86 -12.63 -8.86 -13.86
C LEU A 86 -14.10 -9.13 -14.24
N LYS A 87 -15.05 -8.86 -13.33
CA LYS A 87 -16.49 -9.04 -13.59
C LYS A 87 -17.05 -7.92 -14.47
N LEU A 88 -16.59 -6.68 -14.25
CA LEU A 88 -17.04 -5.50 -14.99
C LEU A 88 -16.50 -5.43 -16.41
N ARG A 89 -15.29 -5.95 -16.66
CA ARG A 89 -14.58 -5.77 -17.94
C ARG A 89 -15.40 -6.16 -19.18
N LYS A 90 -16.27 -7.17 -19.10
CA LYS A 90 -17.14 -7.57 -20.22
C LYS A 90 -18.26 -6.57 -20.54
N TYR A 91 -18.62 -5.71 -19.60
CA TYR A 91 -19.66 -4.70 -19.73
C TYR A 91 -19.08 -3.30 -19.95
N SER A 92 -17.84 -3.08 -19.54
CA SER A 92 -17.19 -1.77 -19.58
C SER A 92 -16.39 -1.55 -20.87
N GLN A 93 -16.63 -0.43 -21.53
CA GLN A 93 -15.74 0.12 -22.55
C GLN A 93 -14.45 0.66 -21.91
N LYS A 94 -14.59 1.37 -20.78
CA LYS A 94 -13.49 2.01 -20.07
C LYS A 94 -13.72 1.96 -18.57
N ILE A 95 -12.65 1.72 -17.82
CA ILE A 95 -12.61 1.83 -16.36
C ILE A 95 -11.41 2.70 -16.01
N ILE A 96 -11.63 3.78 -15.27
CA ILE A 96 -10.58 4.71 -14.84
C ILE A 96 -10.59 4.78 -13.32
N LEU A 97 -9.41 4.58 -12.71
CA LEU A 97 -9.19 4.78 -11.28
C LEU A 97 -8.96 6.27 -11.00
N PHE A 98 -9.74 6.83 -10.07
CA PHE A 98 -9.66 8.23 -9.67
C PHE A 98 -9.25 8.37 -8.19
N GLY A 99 -9.24 9.62 -7.72
CA GLY A 99 -9.05 9.94 -6.31
C GLY A 99 -7.66 9.60 -5.77
N SER A 100 -7.56 9.49 -4.44
CA SER A 100 -6.29 9.24 -3.77
C SER A 100 -5.64 7.91 -4.16
N SER A 101 -6.44 6.92 -4.52
CA SER A 101 -5.97 5.59 -4.93
C SER A 101 -5.21 5.61 -6.25
N SER A 102 -5.58 6.51 -7.17
CA SER A 102 -4.85 6.73 -8.44
C SER A 102 -3.49 7.40 -8.25
N ARG A 103 -3.33 8.19 -7.17
CA ARG A 103 -2.09 8.92 -6.85
C ARG A 103 -1.17 8.19 -5.87
N GLY A 104 -1.62 7.06 -5.32
CA GLY A 104 -0.90 6.32 -4.28
C GLY A 104 -0.88 7.07 -2.95
N GLU A 105 -1.94 7.81 -2.65
CA GLU A 105 -2.09 8.67 -1.47
C GLU A 105 -3.17 8.18 -0.49
N GLN A 106 -3.85 7.07 -0.82
CA GLN A 106 -4.98 6.53 -0.05
C GLN A 106 -4.60 6.01 1.34
N THR A 107 -5.45 6.27 2.34
CA THR A 107 -5.28 5.80 3.73
C THR A 107 -6.24 4.64 4.03
N HIS A 108 -6.13 4.04 5.21
CA HIS A 108 -7.10 3.03 5.69
C HIS A 108 -8.56 3.51 5.72
N LYS A 109 -8.81 4.83 5.74
CA LYS A 109 -10.16 5.42 5.70
C LYS A 109 -10.63 5.79 4.30
N SER A 110 -9.73 5.73 3.30
CA SER A 110 -10.06 6.11 1.93
C SER A 110 -10.94 5.07 1.26
N ASP A 111 -11.89 5.57 0.48
CA ASP A 111 -12.65 4.84 -0.52
C ASP A 111 -11.87 4.70 -1.84
N ILE A 112 -12.52 4.09 -2.83
CA ILE A 112 -11.97 3.89 -4.17
C ILE A 112 -12.97 4.46 -5.18
N ASP A 113 -12.54 5.52 -5.86
CA ASP A 113 -13.31 6.16 -6.91
C ASP A 113 -13.03 5.52 -8.27
N LEU A 114 -14.09 5.12 -8.97
CA LEU A 114 -14.04 4.57 -10.31
C LEU A 114 -14.99 5.32 -11.23
N PHE A 115 -14.50 5.67 -12.42
CA PHE A 115 -15.33 6.09 -13.53
C PHE A 115 -15.43 4.94 -14.53
N ILE A 116 -16.65 4.61 -14.94
CA ILE A 116 -16.92 3.47 -15.80
C ILE A 116 -17.82 3.92 -16.94
N THR A 117 -17.40 3.64 -18.18
CA THR A 117 -18.29 3.70 -19.35
C THR A 117 -18.65 2.28 -19.76
N LEU A 118 -19.92 2.06 -20.09
CA LEU A 118 -20.46 0.76 -20.49
C LEU A 118 -20.68 0.70 -22.00
N TYR A 119 -20.76 -0.50 -22.55
CA TYR A 119 -21.28 -0.66 -23.91
C TYR A 119 -22.80 -0.43 -23.93
N ASP A 120 -23.30 0.27 -24.95
CA ASP A 120 -24.74 0.42 -25.19
C ASP A 120 -25.41 -0.94 -25.49
N TYR A 121 -24.64 -1.89 -26.05
CA TYR A 121 -25.02 -3.28 -26.24
C TYR A 121 -23.89 -4.19 -25.76
N VAL A 122 -24.18 -5.13 -24.86
CA VAL A 122 -23.18 -6.10 -24.37
C VAL A 122 -22.82 -7.04 -25.53
N PRO A 123 -21.56 -7.06 -26.02
CA PRO A 123 -21.17 -7.97 -27.08
C PRO A 123 -21.44 -9.41 -26.64
N ARG A 124 -22.25 -10.15 -27.42
CA ARG A 124 -22.34 -11.60 -27.26
C ARG A 124 -21.04 -12.18 -27.80
N ILE A 125 -20.13 -12.52 -26.90
CA ILE A 125 -18.93 -13.31 -27.19
C ILE A 125 -19.35 -14.77 -27.35
#